data_AF-A0A934QEA5-F1
#
_entry.id   AF-A0A934QEA5-F1
#
_cell.length_a   1.000
_cell.length_b   1.000
_cell.length_c   1.000
_cell.angle_alpha   90.00
_cell.angle_beta   90.00
_cell.angle_gamma   90.00
#
_symmetry.space_group_name_H-M   'P 1'
#
loop_
_entity.id
_entity.type
_entity.pdbx_description
1 polymer ?
#
loop_
_entity_poly.entity_id
_entity_poly.type
_entity_poly.pdbx_seq_one_letter_code
_entity_poly.pdbx_strand_id
1 'polypeptide(L)'
;MTILIDPPTWPAHGTVWSHLVSDHDYEELHAFARVLGLPRRGFDLDHYDVPARLHDRAVELGARPVSGKDVLAALQAAGLRVRQVDRVTVTGPRRREYLAGEWEVLGRRLGIGSAAGPAGAGAAGRGSGSGSGSDSHPMDRWTGFGAGLLARWNEPHRGYHDERHLEDVLLSLDQISVRGEFVAEDTLLAAWFHDAVYAGAAGVDEADSARLAVSSLAELGVAPGLAQRVGEHILATEPGRDAAAASPALAQLLDADLAIFAAPVSRYEQYAHDVRREYSHVPDREFARGRSAILAAYLDRDTIYLTPTGRKLWEARARANVTAELARLRG
;
A
#
# COMPACT_ATOMS: atom_id res chain seq x y z
N MET A 1 18.75 -1.42 22.17
CA MET A 1 18.64 -1.10 20.74
C MET A 1 19.50 -2.09 20.01
N THR A 2 18.93 -3.29 19.87
CA THR A 2 19.58 -4.41 19.23
C THR A 2 18.55 -5.09 18.36
N ILE A 3 18.87 -5.21 17.07
CA ILE A 3 18.15 -6.12 16.19
C ILE A 3 18.59 -7.54 16.53
N LEU A 4 17.64 -8.42 16.80
CA LEU A 4 17.89 -9.82 17.16
C LEU A 4 17.36 -10.73 16.06
N ILE A 5 18.09 -11.81 15.77
CA ILE A 5 17.68 -12.82 14.79
C ILE A 5 17.91 -14.22 15.37
N ASP A 6 16.93 -15.11 15.22
CA ASP A 6 17.08 -16.53 15.59
C ASP A 6 17.61 -17.39 14.42
N PRO A 7 18.13 -18.62 14.67
CA PRO A 7 18.56 -19.51 13.60
C PRO A 7 17.38 -19.90 12.70
N PRO A 8 17.61 -20.04 11.38
CA PRO A 8 16.54 -20.32 10.44
C PRO A 8 16.06 -21.77 10.60
N THR A 9 14.96 -21.95 11.33
CA THR A 9 14.47 -23.27 11.77
C THR A 9 13.02 -23.53 11.39
N TRP A 10 12.26 -22.51 11.03
CA TRP A 10 10.83 -22.61 10.75
C TRP A 10 10.57 -22.98 9.28
N PRO A 11 10.02 -24.16 8.94
CA PRO A 11 9.85 -24.58 7.56
C PRO A 11 8.59 -23.99 6.92
N ALA A 12 8.75 -23.22 5.84
CA ALA A 12 7.65 -22.72 5.01
C ALA A 12 8.12 -22.36 3.60
N HIS A 13 7.22 -22.45 2.60
CA HIS A 13 7.49 -22.01 1.22
C HIS A 13 8.79 -22.58 0.59
N GLY A 14 9.15 -23.83 0.93
CA GLY A 14 10.34 -24.49 0.38
C GLY A 14 11.67 -24.00 0.95
N THR A 15 11.66 -23.27 2.07
CA THR A 15 12.86 -22.85 2.82
C THR A 15 12.60 -22.92 4.32
N VAL A 16 13.64 -22.69 5.12
CA VAL A 16 13.51 -22.36 6.55
C VAL A 16 13.63 -20.86 6.77
N TRP A 17 13.01 -20.38 7.86
CA TRP A 17 12.87 -18.97 8.20
C TRP A 17 13.36 -18.70 9.63
N SER A 18 13.90 -17.50 9.81
CA SER A 18 14.25 -16.87 11.08
C SER A 18 13.26 -15.76 11.40
N HIS A 19 13.10 -15.44 12.67
CA HIS A 19 12.41 -14.26 13.16
C HIS A 19 13.42 -13.17 13.48
N LEU A 20 13.18 -11.99 12.91
CA LEU A 20 13.95 -10.77 13.15
C LEU A 20 13.10 -9.80 13.97
N VAL A 21 13.61 -9.36 15.12
CA VAL A 21 12.90 -8.48 16.06
C VAL A 21 13.78 -7.33 16.52
N SER A 22 13.15 -6.30 17.08
CA SER A 22 13.82 -5.27 17.89
C SER A 22 13.55 -5.51 19.37
N ASP A 23 14.51 -5.14 20.21
CA ASP A 23 14.38 -5.07 21.68
C ASP A 23 13.88 -3.72 22.19
N HIS A 24 13.49 -2.80 21.30
CA HIS A 24 13.15 -1.41 21.62
C HIS A 24 11.89 -0.90 20.93
N ASP A 25 11.89 -0.82 19.59
CA ASP A 25 10.77 -0.28 18.81
C ASP A 25 10.72 -0.83 17.37
N TYR A 26 9.62 -0.55 16.67
CA TYR A 26 9.42 -1.01 15.30
C TYR A 26 10.08 -0.12 14.24
N GLU A 27 10.41 1.12 14.56
CA GLU A 27 11.02 2.05 13.60
C GLU A 27 12.41 1.54 13.21
N GLU A 28 13.24 1.16 14.19
CA GLU A 28 14.57 0.60 13.91
C GLU A 28 14.46 -0.75 13.19
N LEU A 29 13.45 -1.57 13.54
CA LEU A 29 13.21 -2.85 12.88
C LEU A 29 12.83 -2.66 11.40
N HIS A 30 11.98 -1.69 11.10
CA HIS A 30 11.58 -1.37 9.72
C HIS A 30 12.75 -0.78 8.92
N ALA A 31 13.55 0.10 9.53
CA ALA A 31 14.75 0.63 8.91
C ALA A 31 15.75 -0.48 8.57
N PHE A 32 15.99 -1.40 9.51
CA PHE A 32 16.88 -2.55 9.31
C PHE A 32 16.36 -3.49 8.22
N ALA A 33 15.06 -3.85 8.27
CA ALA A 33 14.43 -4.72 7.29
C ALA A 33 14.57 -4.18 5.86
N ARG A 34 14.41 -2.86 5.67
CA ARG A 34 14.61 -2.19 4.38
C ARG A 34 16.04 -2.33 3.87
N VAL A 35 17.05 -2.13 4.73
CA VAL A 35 18.47 -2.30 4.37
C VAL A 35 18.79 -3.75 4.02
N LEU A 36 18.16 -4.71 4.71
CA LEU A 36 18.27 -6.14 4.41
C LEU A 36 17.54 -6.55 3.12
N GLY A 37 16.69 -5.68 2.56
CA GLY A 37 15.90 -5.96 1.36
C GLY A 37 14.62 -6.76 1.61
N LEU A 38 14.10 -6.74 2.84
CA LEU A 38 12.79 -7.29 3.17
C LEU A 38 11.70 -6.26 2.83
N PRO A 39 10.63 -6.66 2.11
CA PRO A 39 9.49 -5.78 1.90
C PRO A 39 8.73 -5.57 3.22
N ARG A 40 8.10 -4.41 3.38
CA ARG A 40 7.23 -4.05 4.50
C ARG A 40 6.15 -5.09 4.75
N ARG A 41 5.63 -5.71 3.69
CA ARG A 41 4.63 -6.80 3.74
C ARG A 41 5.10 -8.03 4.52
N GLY A 42 6.40 -8.21 4.70
CA GLY A 42 6.98 -9.31 5.49
C GLY A 42 6.91 -9.07 7.01
N PHE A 43 6.41 -7.93 7.46
CA PHE A 43 6.21 -7.65 8.88
C PHE A 43 4.92 -8.29 9.38
N ASP A 44 5.02 -9.13 10.40
CA ASP A 44 3.89 -9.79 11.03
C ASP A 44 3.62 -9.22 12.43
N LEU A 45 3.23 -7.94 12.48
CA LEU A 45 2.81 -7.18 13.67
C LEU A 45 3.87 -6.93 14.77
N ASP A 46 4.84 -7.81 14.95
CA ASP A 46 5.93 -7.66 15.93
C ASP A 46 7.30 -8.16 15.45
N HIS A 47 7.38 -8.81 14.30
CA HIS A 47 8.63 -9.35 13.75
C HIS A 47 8.63 -9.37 12.21
N TYR A 48 9.80 -9.59 11.62
CA TYR A 48 9.92 -9.99 10.21
C TYR A 48 10.34 -11.45 10.10
N ASP A 49 9.76 -12.16 9.14
CA ASP A 49 10.25 -13.47 8.71
C ASP A 49 11.40 -13.30 7.71
N VAL A 50 12.58 -13.79 8.08
CA VAL A 50 13.81 -13.72 7.27
C VAL A 50 14.10 -15.10 6.68
N PRO A 51 14.12 -15.26 5.36
CA PRO A 51 14.43 -16.54 4.74
C PRO A 51 15.91 -16.88 4.97
N ALA A 52 16.23 -18.17 5.13
CA ALA A 52 17.59 -18.66 5.44
C ALA A 52 18.71 -17.99 4.62
N ARG A 53 18.49 -17.77 3.31
CA ARG A 53 19.45 -17.11 2.41
C ARG A 53 19.86 -15.68 2.81
N LEU A 54 19.07 -15.01 3.65
CA LEU A 54 19.31 -13.65 4.14
C LEU A 54 19.80 -13.62 5.59
N HIS A 55 19.85 -14.76 6.28
CA HIS A 55 20.26 -14.82 7.69
C HIS A 55 21.68 -14.27 7.89
N ASP A 56 22.66 -14.80 7.17
CA ASP A 56 24.06 -14.38 7.33
C ASP A 56 24.24 -12.90 6.97
N ARG A 57 23.51 -12.43 5.96
CA ARG A 57 23.49 -11.01 5.60
C ARG A 57 22.91 -10.14 6.71
N ALA A 58 21.87 -10.60 7.40
CA ALA A 58 21.32 -9.88 8.55
C ALA A 58 22.38 -9.76 9.67
N VAL A 59 23.12 -10.83 9.93
CA VAL A 59 24.20 -10.83 10.93
C VAL A 59 25.33 -9.86 10.53
N GLU A 60 25.75 -9.88 9.27
CA GLU A 60 26.73 -8.93 8.73
C GLU A 60 26.29 -7.46 8.86
N LEU A 61 24.98 -7.20 8.72
CA LEU A 61 24.39 -5.86 8.88
C LEU A 61 24.23 -5.44 10.35
N GLY A 62 24.57 -6.32 11.31
CA GLY A 62 24.56 -6.02 12.74
C GLY A 62 23.41 -6.63 13.54
N ALA A 63 22.58 -7.50 12.94
CA ALA A 63 21.64 -8.29 13.72
C ALA A 63 22.40 -9.27 14.63
N ARG A 64 22.06 -9.29 15.92
CA ARG A 64 22.68 -10.19 16.90
C ARG A 64 22.00 -11.57 16.84
N PRO A 65 22.74 -12.65 16.53
CA PRO A 65 22.21 -14.00 16.59
C PRO A 65 21.88 -14.37 18.03
N VAL A 66 20.66 -14.85 18.28
CA VAL A 66 20.20 -15.30 19.61
C VAL A 66 19.30 -16.53 19.45
N SER A 67 18.90 -17.19 20.54
CA SER A 67 17.93 -18.29 20.41
C SER A 67 16.50 -17.78 20.19
N GLY A 68 15.61 -18.61 19.66
CA GLY A 68 14.18 -18.26 19.56
C GLY A 68 13.54 -17.95 20.92
N LYS A 69 14.08 -18.50 22.02
CA LYS A 69 13.65 -18.14 23.39
C LYS A 69 14.04 -16.72 23.75
N ASP A 70 15.23 -16.29 23.34
CA ASP A 70 15.73 -14.93 23.60
C ASP A 70 14.98 -13.89 22.75
N VAL A 71 14.61 -14.23 21.50
CA VAL A 71 13.71 -13.40 20.67
C VAL A 71 12.38 -13.16 21.39
N LEU A 72 11.74 -14.24 21.88
CA LEU A 72 10.47 -14.12 22.59
C LEU A 72 10.62 -13.31 23.88
N ALA A 73 11.69 -13.54 24.65
CA ALA A 73 11.96 -12.81 25.89
C ALA A 73 12.18 -11.31 25.62
N ALA A 74 12.90 -10.96 24.56
CA ALA A 74 13.11 -9.57 24.16
C ALA A 74 11.80 -8.87 23.77
N LEU A 75 10.97 -9.51 22.93
CA LEU A 75 9.66 -8.99 22.55
C LEU A 75 8.75 -8.76 23.77
N GLN A 76 8.77 -9.68 24.74
CA GLN A 76 8.00 -9.55 25.97
C GLN A 76 8.52 -8.41 26.86
N ALA A 77 9.85 -8.32 27.03
CA ALA A 77 10.47 -7.27 27.84
C ALA A 77 10.24 -5.87 27.25
N ALA A 78 10.25 -5.73 25.93
CA ALA A 78 9.98 -4.48 25.22
C ALA A 78 8.47 -4.14 25.13
N GLY A 79 7.58 -5.06 25.51
CA GLY A 79 6.13 -4.88 25.35
C GLY A 79 5.66 -4.91 23.90
N LEU A 80 6.48 -5.42 22.98
CA LEU A 80 6.21 -5.49 21.54
C LEU A 80 5.46 -6.78 21.15
N ARG A 81 5.51 -7.84 21.97
CA ARG A 81 4.89 -9.13 21.61
C ARG A 81 3.39 -9.02 21.33
N VAL A 82 2.97 -9.41 20.13
CA VAL A 82 1.55 -9.52 19.72
C VAL A 82 1.10 -10.98 19.68
N ARG A 83 0.39 -11.44 20.72
CA ARG A 83 -0.08 -12.83 20.78
C ARG A 83 -1.16 -13.08 19.74
N GLN A 84 -1.31 -14.34 19.32
CA GLN A 84 -2.32 -14.74 18.33
C GLN A 84 -3.74 -14.28 18.68
N VAL A 85 -4.11 -14.36 19.96
CA VAL A 85 -5.41 -13.94 20.48
C VAL A 85 -5.65 -12.43 20.39
N ASP A 86 -4.60 -11.62 20.38
CA ASP A 86 -4.68 -10.15 20.34
C ASP A 86 -4.64 -9.61 18.90
N ARG A 87 -4.35 -10.46 17.90
CA ARG A 87 -4.18 -10.00 16.51
C ARG A 87 -5.42 -9.31 15.97
N VAL A 88 -6.60 -9.83 16.27
CA VAL A 88 -7.87 -9.27 15.78
C VAL A 88 -8.06 -7.83 16.26
N THR A 89 -7.66 -7.53 17.50
CA THR A 89 -7.82 -6.19 18.08
C THR A 89 -6.70 -5.23 17.69
N VAL A 90 -5.49 -5.76 17.41
CA VAL A 90 -4.31 -4.94 17.10
C VAL A 90 -4.17 -4.64 15.60
N THR A 91 -4.66 -5.50 14.71
CA THR A 91 -4.42 -5.37 13.25
C THR A 91 -4.94 -4.04 12.69
N GLY A 92 -6.19 -3.65 13.01
CA GLY A 92 -6.77 -2.39 12.51
C GLY A 92 -5.99 -1.15 12.98
N PRO A 93 -5.75 -0.98 14.28
CA PRO A 93 -4.91 0.11 14.79
C PRO A 93 -3.52 0.16 14.14
N ARG A 94 -2.84 -0.99 13.97
CA ARG A 94 -1.51 -1.05 13.35
C ARG A 94 -1.51 -0.66 11.87
N ARG A 95 -2.54 -1.06 11.13
CA ARG A 95 -2.73 -0.60 9.75
C ARG A 95 -2.84 0.92 9.69
N ARG A 96 -3.67 1.51 10.54
CA ARG A 96 -3.86 2.98 10.55
C ARG A 96 -2.60 3.72 10.94
N GLU A 97 -1.85 3.20 11.90
CA GLU A 97 -0.52 3.73 12.28
C GLU A 97 0.44 3.67 11.09
N TYR A 98 0.51 2.54 10.39
CA TYR A 98 1.32 2.39 9.17
C TYR A 98 0.91 3.38 8.08
N LEU A 99 -0.39 3.45 7.75
CA LEU A 99 -0.91 4.35 6.72
C LEU A 99 -0.65 5.82 7.06
N ALA A 100 -0.89 6.23 8.31
CA ALA A 100 -0.58 7.59 8.76
C ALA A 100 0.91 7.91 8.62
N GLY A 101 1.78 6.97 8.99
CA GLY A 101 3.23 7.12 8.83
C GLY A 101 3.67 7.24 7.36
N GLU A 102 3.11 6.41 6.47
CA GLU A 102 3.41 6.48 5.03
C GLU A 102 2.96 7.82 4.42
N TRP A 103 1.80 8.33 4.83
CA TRP A 103 1.32 9.64 4.42
C TRP A 103 2.26 10.76 4.88
N GLU A 104 2.70 10.73 6.14
CA GLU A 104 3.63 11.71 6.70
C GLU A 104 5.00 11.69 5.99
N VAL A 105 5.53 10.49 5.72
CA VAL A 105 6.76 10.30 4.92
C VAL A 105 6.60 10.90 3.53
N LEU A 106 5.46 10.68 2.87
CA LEU A 106 5.18 11.25 1.55
C LEU A 106 5.16 12.78 1.58
N GLY A 107 4.56 13.39 2.61
CA GLY A 107 4.60 14.84 2.82
C GLY A 107 6.02 15.38 2.95
N ARG A 108 6.88 14.70 3.72
CA ARG A 108 8.30 15.06 3.83
C ARG A 108 9.05 14.96 2.50
N ARG A 109 8.82 13.91 1.71
CA ARG A 109 9.43 13.75 0.37
C ARG A 109 9.06 14.89 -0.56
N LEU A 110 7.83 15.38 -0.45
CA LEU A 110 7.31 16.52 -1.21
C LEU A 110 7.78 17.87 -0.67
N GLY A 111 8.55 17.91 0.43
CA GLY A 111 9.03 19.14 1.05
C GLY A 111 7.97 19.93 1.83
N ILE A 112 6.84 19.30 2.15
CA ILE A 112 5.76 19.96 2.92
C ILE A 112 6.30 20.37 4.29
N GLY A 113 6.12 21.65 4.66
CA GLY A 113 6.59 22.19 5.93
C GLY A 113 8.09 22.51 6.00
N SER A 114 8.85 22.31 4.92
CA SER A 114 10.22 22.82 4.83
C SER A 114 10.22 24.34 4.57
N ALA A 115 11.01 25.10 5.34
CA ALA A 115 11.20 26.53 5.12
C ALA A 115 11.90 26.85 3.76
N ALA A 116 12.50 25.83 3.14
CA ALA A 116 12.98 25.91 1.77
C ALA A 116 11.84 25.52 0.82
N GLY A 117 11.06 26.51 0.40
CA GLY A 117 10.16 26.35 -0.76
C GLY A 117 10.93 25.92 -2.02
N PRO A 118 10.24 25.45 -3.07
CA PRO A 118 10.90 25.08 -4.31
C PRO A 118 11.72 26.27 -4.82
N ALA A 119 13.02 26.05 -5.06
CA ALA A 119 13.93 27.08 -5.53
C ALA A 119 13.41 27.68 -6.86
N GLY A 120 12.83 28.88 -6.80
CA GLY A 120 12.27 29.56 -7.96
C GLY A 120 11.85 31.00 -7.67
N ALA A 121 12.73 31.93 -8.08
CA ALA A 121 12.53 33.38 -8.32
C ALA A 121 12.08 34.26 -7.14
N GLY A 122 13.00 35.13 -6.70
CA GLY A 122 12.76 36.12 -5.66
C GLY A 122 11.89 37.29 -6.07
N ALA A 123 11.24 37.88 -5.07
CA ALA A 123 10.93 39.30 -5.00
C ALA A 123 10.75 39.66 -3.52
N ALA A 124 11.56 40.60 -3.03
CA ALA A 124 11.45 41.15 -1.70
C ALA A 124 10.18 42.00 -1.60
N GLY A 125 9.31 41.65 -0.65
CA GLY A 125 8.16 42.47 -0.25
C GLY A 125 7.92 42.30 1.25
N ARG A 126 8.41 43.24 2.06
CA ARG A 126 8.14 43.28 3.50
C ARG A 126 6.71 43.79 3.69
N GLY A 127 5.81 42.92 4.14
CA GLY A 127 4.48 43.29 4.63
C GLY A 127 4.33 42.79 6.07
N SER A 128 4.25 43.73 7.02
CA SER A 128 3.86 43.41 8.40
C SER A 128 2.36 43.18 8.45
N GLY A 129 1.93 41.95 8.70
CA GLY A 129 0.54 41.60 8.94
C GLY A 129 0.41 40.86 10.27
N SER A 130 -0.12 41.54 11.27
CA SER A 130 -0.64 40.92 12.49
C SER A 130 -1.94 40.19 12.15
N GLY A 131 -1.91 38.86 12.05
CA GLY A 131 -3.08 38.02 11.85
C GLY A 131 -3.14 36.93 12.92
N SER A 132 -4.08 37.06 13.85
CA SER A 132 -4.42 36.05 14.84
C SER A 132 -5.32 34.96 14.23
N GLY A 133 -4.86 34.33 13.15
CA GLY A 133 -5.39 33.07 12.66
C GLY A 133 -4.47 31.96 13.14
N SER A 134 -5.01 30.87 13.66
CA SER A 134 -4.25 29.65 13.92
C SER A 134 -3.74 29.09 12.58
N ASP A 135 -2.63 29.63 12.07
CA ASP A 135 -1.92 29.06 10.92
C ASP A 135 -1.31 27.72 11.37
N SER A 136 -2.13 26.68 11.28
CA SER A 136 -1.68 25.30 11.47
C SER A 136 -0.46 25.04 10.58
N HIS A 137 0.57 24.42 11.14
CA HIS A 137 1.82 24.16 10.42
C HIS A 137 1.48 23.38 9.13
N PRO A 138 2.15 23.63 7.98
CA PRO A 138 1.81 22.93 6.73
C PRO A 138 1.79 21.40 6.86
N MET A 139 2.66 20.85 7.71
CA MET A 139 2.66 19.43 8.05
C MET A 139 1.42 19.00 8.86
N ASP A 140 0.90 19.83 9.77
CA ASP A 140 -0.32 19.53 10.50
C ASP A 140 -1.53 19.46 9.56
N ARG A 141 -1.59 20.38 8.58
CA ARG A 141 -2.61 20.36 7.52
C ARG A 141 -2.51 19.10 6.66
N TRP A 142 -1.28 18.71 6.31
CA TRP A 142 -1.01 17.48 5.58
C TRP A 142 -1.47 16.24 6.34
N THR A 143 -1.05 16.09 7.59
CA THR A 143 -1.43 14.97 8.46
C THR A 143 -2.95 14.92 8.69
N GLY A 144 -3.57 16.07 8.95
CA GLY A 144 -5.03 16.19 9.10
C GLY A 144 -5.78 15.78 7.83
N PHE A 145 -5.26 16.14 6.65
CA PHE A 145 -5.85 15.71 5.38
C PHE A 145 -5.76 14.20 5.19
N GLY A 146 -4.62 13.57 5.50
CA GLY A 146 -4.45 12.12 5.42
C GLY A 146 -5.45 11.37 6.30
N ALA A 147 -5.70 11.86 7.52
CA ALA A 147 -6.74 11.30 8.39
C ALA A 147 -8.15 11.42 7.78
N GLY A 148 -8.46 12.55 7.13
CA GLY A 148 -9.71 12.74 6.40
C GLY A 148 -9.84 11.82 5.19
N LEU A 149 -8.73 11.54 4.49
CA LEU A 149 -8.70 10.60 3.38
C LEU A 149 -8.95 9.16 3.86
N LEU A 150 -8.33 8.73 4.96
CA LEU A 150 -8.62 7.43 5.58
C LEU A 150 -10.08 7.31 6.01
N ALA A 151 -10.71 8.39 6.48
CA ALA A 151 -12.13 8.36 6.80
C ALA A 151 -13.01 8.08 5.56
N ARG A 152 -12.65 8.62 4.39
CA ARG A 152 -13.33 8.31 3.11
C ARG A 152 -13.18 6.85 2.72
N TRP A 153 -11.96 6.30 2.83
CA TRP A 153 -11.73 4.87 2.60
C TRP A 153 -12.59 4.00 3.52
N ASN A 154 -12.96 4.44 4.72
CA ASN A 154 -13.76 3.67 5.66
C ASN A 154 -15.26 4.04 5.68
N GLU A 155 -15.79 4.65 4.60
CA GLU A 155 -17.23 4.92 4.53
C GLU A 155 -18.06 3.62 4.64
N PRO A 156 -19.21 3.62 5.36
CA PRO A 156 -19.88 2.38 5.76
C PRO A 156 -20.40 1.49 4.63
N HIS A 157 -20.57 2.03 3.42
CA HIS A 157 -21.05 1.29 2.25
C HIS A 157 -19.93 0.49 1.56
N ARG A 158 -18.66 0.72 1.93
CA ARG A 158 -17.50 0.05 1.35
C ARG A 158 -17.33 -1.33 2.00
N GLY A 159 -17.02 -2.33 1.18
CA GLY A 159 -16.88 -3.72 1.60
C GLY A 159 -15.46 -4.25 1.41
N TYR A 160 -14.90 -4.05 0.23
CA TYR A 160 -13.51 -4.36 -0.14
C TYR A 160 -12.67 -3.09 -0.27
N HIS A 161 -13.24 -2.01 -0.84
CA HIS A 161 -12.51 -0.78 -1.15
C HIS A 161 -12.36 0.10 0.10
N ASP A 162 -11.73 -0.46 1.13
CA ASP A 162 -11.46 0.16 2.43
C ASP A 162 -9.95 0.41 2.68
N GLU A 163 -9.59 0.88 3.88
CA GLU A 163 -8.20 1.15 4.23
C GLU A 163 -7.28 -0.09 4.11
N ARG A 164 -7.83 -1.31 4.15
CA ARG A 164 -7.06 -2.54 3.92
C ARG A 164 -6.67 -2.66 2.46
N HIS A 165 -7.53 -2.28 1.52
CA HIS A 165 -7.16 -2.23 0.10
C HIS A 165 -6.03 -1.23 -0.12
N LEU A 166 -6.16 -0.02 0.43
CA LEU A 166 -5.08 0.97 0.36
C LEU A 166 -3.76 0.44 0.95
N GLU A 167 -3.78 -0.22 2.11
CA GLU A 167 -2.61 -0.90 2.67
C GLU A 167 -2.04 -1.95 1.70
N ASP A 168 -2.90 -2.83 1.15
CA ASP A 168 -2.48 -3.88 0.20
C ASP A 168 -1.80 -3.28 -1.05
N VAL A 169 -2.28 -2.14 -1.57
CA VAL A 169 -1.69 -1.41 -2.71
C VAL A 169 -0.32 -0.82 -2.33
N LEU A 170 -0.21 -0.09 -1.23
CA LEU A 170 1.06 0.51 -0.80
C LEU A 170 2.12 -0.55 -0.49
N LEU A 171 1.73 -1.65 0.15
CA LEU A 171 2.62 -2.79 0.38
C LEU A 171 3.09 -3.44 -0.93
N SER A 172 2.24 -3.45 -1.96
CA SER A 172 2.59 -3.99 -3.28
C SER A 172 3.56 -3.06 -4.03
N LEU A 173 3.39 -1.74 -3.91
CA LEU A 173 4.36 -0.76 -4.41
C LEU A 173 5.71 -0.87 -3.67
N ASP A 174 5.70 -1.09 -2.35
CA ASP A 174 6.93 -1.36 -1.60
C ASP A 174 7.63 -2.64 -2.09
N GLN A 175 6.88 -3.71 -2.42
CA GLN A 175 7.44 -4.93 -3.01
C GLN A 175 8.14 -4.68 -4.35
N ILE A 176 7.60 -3.78 -5.18
CA ILE A 176 8.22 -3.34 -6.43
C ILE A 176 9.49 -2.53 -6.12
N SER A 177 9.40 -1.58 -5.19
CA SER A 177 10.50 -0.70 -4.78
C SER A 177 11.72 -1.44 -4.25
N VAL A 178 11.54 -2.36 -3.31
CA VAL A 178 12.66 -3.13 -2.72
C VAL A 178 13.36 -4.06 -3.71
N ARG A 179 12.81 -4.23 -4.92
CA ARG A 179 13.40 -5.02 -6.01
C ARG A 179 14.11 -4.16 -7.07
N GLY A 180 14.25 -2.86 -6.81
CA GLY A 180 15.09 -1.96 -7.58
C GLY A 180 14.34 -1.09 -8.59
N GLU A 181 13.02 -1.17 -8.64
CA GLU A 181 12.22 -0.22 -9.42
C GLU A 181 11.96 1.05 -8.61
N PHE A 182 12.09 2.22 -9.22
CA PHE A 182 11.76 3.48 -8.54
C PHE A 182 10.25 3.71 -8.58
N VAL A 183 9.63 3.90 -7.41
CA VAL A 183 8.22 4.29 -7.27
C VAL A 183 8.15 5.78 -6.97
N ALA A 184 7.60 6.53 -7.92
CA ALA A 184 7.52 7.99 -7.87
C ALA A 184 6.39 8.49 -6.95
N GLU A 185 6.48 9.76 -6.54
CA GLU A 185 5.49 10.40 -5.68
C GLU A 185 4.11 10.49 -6.32
N ASP A 186 4.00 10.63 -7.64
CA ASP A 186 2.68 10.60 -8.32
C ASP A 186 2.02 9.23 -8.27
N THR A 187 2.77 8.13 -8.35
CA THR A 187 2.24 6.77 -8.11
C THR A 187 1.72 6.62 -6.69
N LEU A 188 2.49 7.07 -5.69
CA LEU A 188 2.10 6.97 -4.28
C LEU A 188 0.86 7.83 -4.00
N LEU A 189 0.84 9.08 -4.45
CA LEU A 189 -0.33 9.95 -4.31
C LEU A 189 -1.54 9.35 -5.04
N ALA A 190 -1.40 8.86 -6.26
CA ALA A 190 -2.50 8.21 -6.97
C ALA A 190 -3.04 6.98 -6.23
N ALA A 191 -2.18 6.16 -5.61
CA ALA A 191 -2.60 5.04 -4.78
C ALA A 191 -3.50 5.49 -3.60
N TRP A 192 -3.17 6.60 -2.95
CA TRP A 192 -3.99 7.17 -1.87
C TRP A 192 -5.36 7.68 -2.33
N PHE A 193 -5.46 8.14 -3.58
CA PHE A 193 -6.65 8.81 -4.09
C PHE A 193 -7.53 7.98 -5.03
N HIS A 194 -7.05 6.89 -5.64
CA HIS A 194 -7.75 6.25 -6.77
C HIS A 194 -9.19 5.83 -6.46
N ASP A 195 -9.45 5.26 -5.27
CA ASP A 195 -10.83 4.96 -4.79
C ASP A 195 -11.27 5.87 -3.63
N ALA A 196 -10.68 7.05 -3.48
CA ALA A 196 -11.06 7.99 -2.41
C ALA A 196 -12.52 8.46 -2.53
N VAL A 197 -13.09 8.40 -3.74
CA VAL A 197 -14.52 8.42 -4.00
C VAL A 197 -14.91 7.05 -4.56
N TYR A 198 -15.95 6.43 -4.00
CA TYR A 198 -16.42 5.12 -4.44
C TYR A 198 -17.93 5.00 -4.18
N ALA A 199 -18.73 5.14 -5.22
CA ALA A 199 -20.16 4.85 -5.22
C ALA A 199 -20.50 3.54 -5.97
N GLY A 200 -19.49 2.85 -6.50
CA GLY A 200 -19.64 1.66 -7.34
C GLY A 200 -20.01 2.00 -8.80
N ALA A 201 -19.77 3.24 -9.22
CA ALA A 201 -20.11 3.79 -10.52
C ALA A 201 -18.85 4.00 -11.37
N ALA A 202 -18.43 2.94 -12.07
CA ALA A 202 -17.24 2.95 -12.93
C ALA A 202 -17.24 4.13 -13.93
N GLY A 203 -16.07 4.75 -14.10
CA GLY A 203 -15.83 5.97 -14.87
C GLY A 203 -16.17 7.25 -14.10
N VAL A 204 -17.24 7.25 -13.31
CA VAL A 204 -17.64 8.40 -12.48
C VAL A 204 -16.78 8.48 -11.22
N ASP A 205 -16.61 7.35 -10.53
CA ASP A 205 -15.82 7.29 -9.29
C ASP A 205 -14.37 7.71 -9.53
N GLU A 206 -13.74 7.21 -10.60
CA GLU A 206 -12.37 7.56 -10.99
C GLU A 206 -12.26 9.05 -11.36
N ALA A 207 -13.24 9.59 -12.09
CA ALA A 207 -13.27 11.01 -12.41
C ALA A 207 -13.45 11.89 -11.16
N ASP A 208 -14.24 11.45 -10.19
CA ASP A 208 -14.51 12.16 -8.95
C ASP A 208 -13.30 12.10 -8.01
N SER A 209 -12.67 10.93 -7.88
CA SER A 209 -11.39 10.72 -7.19
C SER A 209 -10.27 11.57 -7.80
N ALA A 210 -10.18 11.64 -9.13
CA ALA A 210 -9.19 12.48 -9.82
C ALA A 210 -9.42 13.97 -9.55
N ARG A 211 -10.67 14.44 -9.61
CA ARG A 211 -11.00 15.85 -9.27
C ARG A 211 -10.67 16.17 -7.83
N LEU A 212 -11.02 15.28 -6.90
CA LEU A 212 -10.68 15.40 -5.48
C LEU A 212 -9.16 15.47 -5.28
N ALA A 213 -8.39 14.63 -5.97
CA ALA A 213 -6.93 14.62 -5.89
C ALA A 213 -6.34 15.95 -6.36
N VAL A 214 -6.72 16.40 -7.56
CA VAL A 214 -6.18 17.64 -8.14
C VAL A 214 -6.48 18.85 -7.26
N SER A 215 -7.72 19.00 -6.78
CA SER A 215 -8.08 20.15 -5.93
C SER A 215 -7.38 20.09 -4.57
N SER A 216 -7.40 18.94 -3.90
CA SER A 216 -6.82 18.78 -2.56
C SER A 216 -5.31 18.96 -2.56
N LEU A 217 -4.61 18.40 -3.55
CA LEU A 217 -3.16 18.52 -3.65
C LEU A 217 -2.74 19.97 -3.91
N ALA A 218 -3.50 20.71 -4.72
CA ALA A 218 -3.27 22.13 -4.92
C ALA A 218 -3.46 22.93 -3.61
N GLU A 219 -4.50 22.64 -2.82
CA GLU A 219 -4.75 23.28 -1.52
C GLU A 219 -3.67 22.96 -0.47
N LEU A 220 -3.03 21.80 -0.59
CA LEU A 220 -1.90 21.35 0.23
C LEU A 220 -0.54 21.90 -0.24
N GLY A 221 -0.51 22.69 -1.33
CA GLY A 221 0.70 23.32 -1.85
C GLY A 221 1.59 22.38 -2.68
N VAL A 222 1.04 21.25 -3.15
CA VAL A 222 1.74 20.36 -4.08
C VAL A 222 1.81 21.01 -5.46
N ALA A 223 2.94 20.84 -6.16
CA ALA A 223 3.17 21.45 -7.46
C ALA A 223 2.06 21.09 -8.46
N PRO A 224 1.48 22.06 -9.22
CA PRO A 224 0.36 21.80 -10.12
C PRO A 224 0.62 20.70 -11.15
N GLY A 225 1.84 20.64 -11.70
CA GLY A 225 2.21 19.59 -12.65
C GLY A 225 2.24 18.19 -12.03
N LEU A 226 2.55 18.06 -10.74
CA LEU A 226 2.48 16.78 -10.03
C LEU A 226 1.02 16.41 -9.74
N ALA A 227 0.22 17.34 -9.23
CA ALA A 227 -1.21 17.11 -8.97
C ALA A 227 -1.96 16.68 -10.24
N GLN A 228 -1.63 17.28 -11.39
CA GLN A 228 -2.21 16.91 -12.68
C GLN A 228 -1.86 15.48 -13.10
N ARG A 229 -0.59 15.06 -12.97
CA ARG A 229 -0.18 13.68 -13.26
C ARG A 229 -0.89 12.66 -12.35
N VAL A 230 -1.09 13.01 -11.08
CA VAL A 230 -1.87 12.18 -10.15
C VAL A 230 -3.30 12.00 -10.65
N GLY A 231 -3.97 13.08 -11.05
CA GLY A 231 -5.31 13.00 -11.65
C GLY A 231 -5.36 12.13 -12.91
N GLU A 232 -4.35 12.24 -13.78
CA GLU A 232 -4.23 11.42 -14.99
C GLU A 232 -4.00 9.93 -14.68
N HIS A 233 -3.21 9.61 -13.66
CA HIS A 233 -3.04 8.24 -13.19
C HIS A 233 -4.35 7.64 -12.65
N ILE A 234 -5.10 8.41 -11.85
CA ILE A 234 -6.39 7.97 -11.30
C ILE A 234 -7.41 7.75 -12.41
N LEU A 235 -7.54 8.68 -13.36
CA LEU A 235 -8.43 8.47 -14.52
C LEU A 235 -8.04 7.22 -15.34
N ALA A 236 -6.79 6.79 -15.27
CA ALA A 236 -6.32 5.62 -15.98
C ALA A 236 -6.58 4.29 -15.24
N THR A 237 -7.08 4.31 -14.00
CA THR A 237 -7.50 3.10 -13.28
C THR A 237 -8.89 2.61 -13.70
N GLU A 238 -9.61 3.38 -14.52
CA GLU A 238 -10.92 2.99 -15.06
C GLU A 238 -10.84 1.62 -15.76
N PRO A 239 -11.70 0.64 -15.37
CA PRO A 239 -11.70 -0.68 -15.96
C PRO A 239 -11.88 -0.66 -17.48
N GLY A 240 -11.06 -1.42 -18.19
CA GLY A 240 -11.16 -1.57 -19.64
C GLY A 240 -10.41 -0.52 -20.46
N ARG A 241 -9.79 0.47 -19.81
CA ARG A 241 -8.88 1.41 -20.50
C ARG A 241 -7.63 0.68 -20.99
N ASP A 242 -7.16 1.02 -22.19
CA ASP A 242 -5.93 0.45 -22.72
C ASP A 242 -4.71 0.98 -21.95
N ALA A 243 -3.93 0.05 -21.40
CA ALA A 243 -2.73 0.32 -20.63
C ALA A 243 -1.44 -0.02 -21.38
N ALA A 244 -1.51 -0.37 -22.67
CA ALA A 244 -0.34 -0.79 -23.47
C ALA A 244 0.74 0.30 -23.55
N ALA A 245 0.36 1.57 -23.48
CA ALA A 245 1.27 2.72 -23.50
C ALA A 245 1.43 3.39 -22.11
N ALA A 246 1.13 2.68 -21.02
CA ALA A 246 1.27 3.22 -19.67
C ALA A 246 2.72 3.65 -19.38
N SER A 247 2.86 4.81 -18.74
CA SER A 247 4.14 5.22 -18.15
C SER A 247 4.57 4.19 -17.09
N PRO A 248 5.88 4.09 -16.74
CA PRO A 248 6.31 3.22 -15.65
C PRO A 248 5.57 3.48 -14.33
N ALA A 249 5.34 4.75 -14.00
CA ALA A 249 4.62 5.18 -12.79
C ALA A 249 3.16 4.69 -12.78
N LEU A 250 2.46 4.79 -13.91
CA LEU A 250 1.09 4.28 -14.05
C LEU A 250 1.07 2.75 -14.03
N ALA A 251 2.02 2.10 -14.72
CA ALA A 251 2.12 0.63 -14.74
C ALA A 251 2.28 0.05 -13.33
N GLN A 252 3.07 0.70 -12.47
CA GLN A 252 3.23 0.31 -11.07
C GLN A 252 1.93 0.46 -10.27
N LEU A 253 1.17 1.54 -10.47
CA LEU A 253 -0.12 1.74 -9.82
C LEU A 253 -1.11 0.64 -10.21
N LEU A 254 -1.27 0.41 -11.52
CA LEU A 254 -2.20 -0.61 -12.05
C LEU A 254 -1.82 -2.02 -11.57
N ASP A 255 -0.53 -2.34 -11.54
CA ASP A 255 -0.06 -3.63 -11.05
C ASP A 255 -0.30 -3.80 -9.55
N ALA A 256 -0.06 -2.75 -8.76
CA ALA A 256 -0.26 -2.79 -7.31
C ALA A 256 -1.75 -2.89 -6.93
N ASP A 257 -2.63 -2.19 -7.63
CA ASP A 257 -4.09 -2.29 -7.48
C ASP A 257 -4.60 -3.71 -7.79
N LEU A 258 -4.07 -4.33 -8.85
CA LEU A 258 -4.41 -5.70 -9.25
C LEU A 258 -3.63 -6.78 -8.49
N ALA A 259 -2.77 -6.44 -7.53
CA ALA A 259 -1.95 -7.41 -6.80
C ALA A 259 -2.80 -8.36 -5.94
N ILE A 260 -4.04 -7.98 -5.59
CA ILE A 260 -5.00 -8.85 -4.91
C ILE A 260 -5.28 -10.13 -5.68
N PHE A 261 -5.21 -10.12 -7.02
CA PHE A 261 -5.38 -11.33 -7.83
C PHE A 261 -4.36 -12.40 -7.48
N ALA A 262 -3.14 -12.01 -7.11
CA ALA A 262 -2.07 -12.94 -6.73
C ALA A 262 -2.01 -13.26 -5.22
N ALA A 263 -3.03 -12.86 -4.45
CA ALA A 263 -3.10 -13.15 -3.03
C ALA A 263 -3.20 -14.66 -2.76
N PRO A 264 -2.87 -15.12 -1.53
CA PRO A 264 -3.22 -16.48 -1.11
C PRO A 264 -4.70 -16.78 -1.34
N VAL A 265 -5.03 -18.02 -1.71
CA VAL A 265 -6.38 -18.42 -2.14
C VAL A 265 -7.47 -17.96 -1.16
N SER A 266 -7.26 -18.16 0.15
CA SER A 266 -8.23 -17.74 1.17
C SER A 266 -8.46 -16.22 1.21
N ARG A 267 -7.42 -15.40 0.99
CA ARG A 267 -7.55 -13.94 0.91
C ARG A 267 -8.26 -13.52 -0.38
N TYR A 268 -8.00 -14.20 -1.49
CA TYR A 268 -8.65 -13.94 -2.76
C TYR A 268 -10.15 -14.29 -2.72
N GLU A 269 -10.52 -15.40 -2.08
CA GLU A 269 -11.92 -15.77 -1.87
C GLU A 269 -12.67 -14.76 -1.00
N GLN A 270 -12.01 -14.27 0.07
CA GLN A 270 -12.54 -13.18 0.88
C GLN A 270 -12.74 -11.90 0.05
N TYR A 271 -11.77 -11.54 -0.80
CA TYR A 271 -11.90 -10.43 -1.74
C TYR A 271 -13.11 -10.58 -2.66
N ALA A 272 -13.26 -11.72 -3.32
CA ALA A 272 -14.38 -11.96 -4.23
C ALA A 272 -15.74 -11.87 -3.51
N HIS A 273 -15.82 -12.37 -2.28
CA HIS A 273 -17.00 -12.24 -1.43
C HIS A 273 -17.29 -10.79 -1.04
N ASP A 274 -16.26 -10.03 -0.64
CA ASP A 274 -16.40 -8.62 -0.26
C ASP A 274 -16.85 -7.75 -1.44
N VAL A 275 -16.31 -7.99 -2.65
CA VAL A 275 -16.80 -7.37 -3.89
C VAL A 275 -18.25 -7.75 -4.15
N ARG A 276 -18.62 -9.04 -4.03
CA ARG A 276 -20.03 -9.44 -4.20
C ARG A 276 -20.96 -8.70 -3.22
N ARG A 277 -20.52 -8.45 -1.99
CA ARG A 277 -21.30 -7.71 -0.98
C ARG A 277 -21.54 -6.26 -1.39
N GLU A 278 -20.54 -5.56 -1.91
CA GLU A 278 -20.70 -4.18 -2.41
C GLU A 278 -21.75 -4.10 -3.54
N TYR A 279 -21.74 -5.08 -4.43
CA TYR A 279 -22.70 -5.19 -5.52
C TYR A 279 -23.97 -5.96 -5.14
N SER A 280 -24.31 -6.09 -3.85
CA SER A 280 -25.52 -6.81 -3.38
C SER A 280 -26.83 -6.30 -3.99
N HIS A 281 -26.84 -5.04 -4.43
CA HIS A 281 -27.95 -4.41 -5.15
C HIS A 281 -28.10 -4.89 -6.62
N VAL A 282 -27.06 -5.48 -7.20
CA VAL A 282 -27.09 -6.04 -8.57
C VAL A 282 -27.57 -7.50 -8.51
N PRO A 283 -28.52 -7.91 -9.38
CA PRO A 283 -28.98 -9.30 -9.46
C PRO A 283 -27.84 -10.28 -9.76
N ASP A 284 -27.87 -11.47 -9.15
CA ASP A 284 -26.78 -12.46 -9.22
C ASP A 284 -26.33 -12.77 -10.65
N ARG A 285 -27.29 -12.95 -11.58
CA ARG A 285 -26.97 -13.24 -12.99
C ARG A 285 -26.27 -12.09 -13.69
N GLU A 286 -26.67 -10.85 -13.39
CA GLU A 286 -26.08 -9.66 -14.00
C GLU A 286 -24.68 -9.41 -13.44
N PHE A 287 -24.52 -9.56 -12.12
CA PHE A 287 -23.22 -9.50 -11.45
C PHE A 287 -22.28 -10.57 -12.01
N ALA A 288 -22.70 -11.83 -12.07
CA ALA A 288 -21.88 -12.92 -12.58
C ALA A 288 -21.45 -12.69 -14.03
N ARG A 289 -22.35 -12.18 -14.89
CA ARG A 289 -22.04 -11.80 -16.27
C ARG A 289 -21.01 -10.67 -16.34
N GLY A 290 -21.22 -9.58 -15.60
CA GLY A 290 -20.33 -8.41 -15.60
C GLY A 290 -18.94 -8.76 -15.04
N ARG A 291 -18.90 -9.42 -13.88
CA ARG A 291 -17.66 -9.88 -13.26
C ARG A 291 -16.89 -10.85 -14.15
N SER A 292 -17.60 -11.81 -14.78
CA SER A 292 -16.97 -12.74 -15.73
C SER A 292 -16.35 -12.03 -16.93
N ALA A 293 -16.99 -10.97 -17.44
CA ALA A 293 -16.45 -10.20 -18.56
C ALA A 293 -15.15 -9.47 -18.17
N ILE A 294 -15.12 -8.83 -16.99
CA ILE A 294 -13.93 -8.16 -16.46
C ILE A 294 -12.77 -9.15 -16.28
N LEU A 295 -13.04 -10.28 -15.62
CA LEU A 295 -12.02 -11.30 -15.36
C LEU A 295 -11.50 -11.96 -16.64
N ALA A 296 -12.38 -12.25 -17.59
CA ALA A 296 -11.99 -12.77 -18.90
C ALA A 296 -11.10 -11.77 -19.64
N ALA A 297 -11.44 -10.49 -19.63
CA ALA A 297 -10.64 -9.45 -20.28
C ALA A 297 -9.20 -9.35 -19.71
N TYR A 298 -9.00 -9.63 -18.42
CA TYR A 298 -7.66 -9.74 -17.84
C TYR A 298 -6.92 -11.00 -18.28
N LEU A 299 -7.61 -12.15 -18.39
CA LEU A 299 -7.00 -13.39 -18.84
C LEU A 299 -6.62 -13.38 -20.33
N ASP A 300 -7.36 -12.63 -21.14
CA ASP A 300 -7.13 -12.49 -22.59
C ASP A 300 -5.89 -11.63 -22.92
N ARG A 301 -5.36 -10.87 -21.96
CA ARG A 301 -4.09 -10.16 -22.11
C ARG A 301 -2.92 -11.14 -22.13
N ASP A 302 -1.83 -10.80 -22.83
CA ASP A 302 -0.58 -11.57 -22.77
C ASP A 302 -0.04 -11.64 -21.33
N THR A 303 -0.12 -10.53 -20.60
CA THR A 303 0.20 -10.46 -19.17
C THR A 303 -0.82 -9.61 -18.43
N ILE A 304 -1.23 -10.05 -17.24
CA ILE A 304 -2.10 -9.26 -16.34
C ILE A 304 -1.32 -8.05 -15.84
N TYR A 305 -0.08 -8.29 -15.41
CA TYR A 305 0.81 -7.26 -14.87
C TYR A 305 1.70 -6.66 -15.96
N LEU A 306 1.97 -5.37 -15.86
CA LEU A 306 2.69 -4.54 -16.84
C LEU A 306 4.18 -4.46 -16.49
N THR A 307 4.51 -4.28 -15.22
CA THR A 307 5.90 -4.17 -14.74
C THR A 307 6.60 -5.53 -14.81
N PRO A 308 7.93 -5.57 -15.06
CA PRO A 308 8.70 -6.81 -14.97
C PRO A 308 8.61 -7.45 -13.58
N THR A 309 8.64 -6.64 -12.51
CA THR A 309 8.55 -7.13 -11.14
C THR A 309 7.17 -7.73 -10.83
N GLY A 310 6.09 -7.04 -11.20
CA GLY A 310 4.72 -7.53 -11.02
C GLY A 310 4.51 -8.87 -11.72
N ARG A 311 4.93 -8.98 -12.99
CA ARG A 311 4.87 -10.23 -13.75
C ARG A 311 5.59 -11.39 -13.06
N LYS A 312 6.80 -11.14 -12.57
CA LYS A 312 7.60 -12.16 -11.88
C LYS A 312 6.97 -12.60 -10.56
N LEU A 313 6.35 -11.67 -9.82
CA LEU A 313 5.82 -11.94 -8.48
C LEU A 313 4.41 -12.53 -8.48
N TRP A 314 3.57 -12.09 -9.41
CA TRP A 314 2.12 -12.17 -9.23
C TRP A 314 1.41 -12.93 -10.36
N GLU A 315 1.92 -12.90 -11.59
CA GLU A 315 1.22 -13.38 -12.80
C GLU A 315 0.65 -14.80 -12.67
N ALA A 316 1.49 -15.78 -12.31
CA ALA A 316 1.08 -17.18 -12.25
C ALA A 316 -0.04 -17.41 -11.21
N ARG A 317 0.06 -16.76 -10.05
CA ARG A 317 -0.94 -16.87 -8.97
C ARG A 317 -2.23 -16.14 -9.35
N ALA A 318 -2.11 -14.95 -9.94
CA ALA A 318 -3.23 -14.17 -10.42
C ALA A 318 -4.06 -14.94 -11.45
N ARG A 319 -3.42 -15.50 -12.48
CA ARG A 319 -4.12 -16.29 -13.50
C ARG A 319 -4.82 -17.51 -12.91
N ALA A 320 -4.20 -18.20 -11.96
CA ALA A 320 -4.81 -19.35 -11.28
C ALA A 320 -6.07 -18.94 -10.50
N ASN A 321 -5.97 -17.89 -9.68
CA ASN A 321 -7.10 -17.39 -8.88
C ASN A 321 -8.24 -16.85 -9.76
N VAL A 322 -7.91 -16.03 -10.75
CA VAL A 322 -8.89 -15.42 -11.68
C VAL A 322 -9.60 -16.49 -12.50
N THR A 323 -8.88 -17.50 -12.98
CA THR A 323 -9.47 -18.63 -13.71
C THR A 323 -10.42 -19.43 -12.81
N ALA A 324 -10.05 -19.65 -11.55
CA ALA A 324 -10.91 -20.34 -10.59
C ALA A 324 -12.19 -19.55 -10.27
N GLU A 325 -12.10 -18.22 -10.10
CA GLU A 325 -13.29 -17.37 -9.93
C GLU A 325 -14.18 -17.40 -11.18
N LEU A 326 -13.58 -17.24 -12.36
CA LEU A 326 -14.30 -17.25 -13.64
C LEU A 326 -15.07 -18.55 -13.87
N ALA A 327 -14.47 -19.70 -13.52
CA ALA A 327 -15.14 -20.99 -13.60
C ALA A 327 -16.36 -21.07 -12.67
N ARG A 328 -16.25 -20.54 -11.43
CA ARG A 328 -17.38 -20.51 -10.46
C ARG A 328 -18.51 -19.58 -10.89
N LEU A 329 -18.20 -18.46 -11.54
CA LEU A 329 -19.21 -17.49 -11.99
C LEU A 329 -19.99 -17.96 -13.23
N ARG A 330 -19.40 -18.86 -14.03
CA ARG A 330 -19.99 -19.40 -15.26
C ARG A 330 -20.72 -20.73 -15.07
N GLY A 331 -20.41 -21.47 -14.00
CA GLY A 331 -21.09 -22.70 -13.61
C GLY A 331 -22.39 -22.42 -12.86
#